data_AF-A0A7J4GWR5-F1
#
_entry.id   AF-A0A7J4GWR5-F1
#
_cell.length_a   1.000
_cell.length_b   1.000
_cell.length_c   1.000
_cell.angle_alpha   90.00
_cell.angle_beta   90.00
_cell.angle_gamma   90.00
#
_symmetry.space_group_name_H-M   'P 1'
#
loop_
_entity.id
_entity.type
_entity.pdbx_description
1 polymer ?
#
loop_
_entity_poly.entity_id
_entity_poly.type
_entity_poly.pdbx_seq_one_letter_code
_entity_poly.pdbx_strand_id
1 'polypeptide(L)'
;MLSNRVTFASAIGLAVLALFMLNGAEAATLNNPVITPDDPRVDGSQVMIFAIDYLEPDSIFPDPFVVYFEGVGIEVAMECLSSGCMDGSDPNGTWTVVDISQPLANTLIANIGSDEISYNFRASIPGEDICHLACSAWVDSDVRVNTIPVLTDDAVVTGDDMPESERTLTITYTDLDDHAGTVSATVCDVSDACEASFPLTKQPGGVDSDGAVYEADFETGLGGALTATITASDGYDPAADN
;
A
#
# COMPACT_ATOMS: atom_id res chain seq x y z
N MET A 1 -22.83 49.09 55.06
CA MET A 1 -22.73 47.70 54.56
C MET A 1 -23.12 47.66 53.08
N LEU A 2 -22.16 47.90 52.18
CA LEU A 2 -22.39 47.83 50.72
C LEU A 2 -21.15 47.32 49.95
N SER A 3 -20.17 46.75 50.66
CA SER A 3 -18.84 46.45 50.09
C SER A 3 -18.63 45.00 49.66
N ASN A 4 -19.46 44.03 50.07
CA ASN A 4 -19.27 42.62 49.70
C ASN A 4 -20.19 42.15 48.57
N ARG A 5 -21.30 42.85 48.30
CA ARG A 5 -22.25 42.49 47.24
C ARG A 5 -21.77 42.91 45.85
N VAL A 6 -21.09 44.05 45.76
CA VAL A 6 -20.56 44.58 44.49
C VAL A 6 -19.36 43.76 44.00
N THR A 7 -18.49 43.34 44.92
CA THR A 7 -17.31 42.51 44.59
C THR A 7 -17.70 41.11 44.12
N PHE A 8 -18.71 40.48 44.74
CA PHE A 8 -19.23 39.18 44.31
C PHE A 8 -19.94 39.23 42.95
N ALA A 9 -20.71 40.28 42.68
CA ALA A 9 -21.36 40.48 41.37
C ALA A 9 -20.33 40.72 40.25
N SER A 10 -19.24 41.45 40.55
CA SER A 10 -18.15 41.67 39.60
C SER A 10 -17.36 40.40 39.28
N ALA A 11 -17.13 39.53 40.27
CA ALA A 11 -16.40 38.28 40.07
C ALA A 11 -17.21 37.25 39.24
N ILE A 12 -18.52 37.15 39.48
CA ILE A 12 -19.41 36.30 38.68
C ILE A 12 -19.53 36.86 37.25
N GLY A 13 -19.62 38.19 37.10
CA GLY A 13 -19.62 38.83 35.77
C GLY A 13 -18.35 38.55 34.97
N LEU A 14 -17.17 38.59 35.60
CA LEU A 14 -15.89 38.28 34.96
C LEU A 14 -15.73 36.78 34.65
N ALA A 15 -16.20 35.89 35.52
CA ALA A 15 -16.16 34.45 35.28
C ALA A 15 -17.11 34.03 34.15
N VAL A 16 -18.30 34.65 34.06
CA VAL A 16 -19.23 34.43 32.94
C VAL A 16 -18.67 35.01 31.64
N LEU A 17 -18.02 36.18 31.68
CA LEU A 17 -17.33 36.75 30.50
C LEU A 17 -16.18 35.85 30.03
N ALA A 18 -15.38 35.29 30.94
CA ALA A 18 -14.33 34.33 30.61
C ALA A 18 -14.90 33.01 30.03
N LEU A 19 -16.07 32.57 30.50
CA LEU A 19 -16.76 31.40 29.95
C LEU A 19 -17.32 31.64 28.54
N PHE A 20 -17.70 32.88 28.20
CA PHE A 20 -18.07 33.27 26.83
C PHE A 20 -16.85 33.48 25.92
N MET A 21 -15.68 33.84 26.46
CA MET A 21 -14.42 33.89 25.70
C MET A 21 -13.84 32.50 25.39
N LEU A 22 -14.25 31.45 26.10
CA LEU A 22 -13.83 30.06 25.86
C LEU A 22 -14.62 29.35 24.74
N ASN A 23 -15.70 29.95 24.23
CA ASN A 23 -16.54 29.38 23.16
C ASN A 23 -16.14 29.87 21.76
N GLY A 24 -14.91 30.35 21.56
CA GLY A 24 -14.54 31.09 20.35
C GLY A 24 -13.27 30.65 19.62
N ALA A 25 -12.62 29.57 20.04
CA ALA A 25 -11.52 28.97 19.29
C ALA A 25 -11.94 27.54 18.94
N GLU A 26 -12.50 27.35 17.73
CA GLU A 26 -12.52 26.02 17.15
C GLU A 26 -11.06 25.67 16.83
N ALA A 27 -10.63 24.45 17.17
CA ALA A 27 -9.28 24.03 16.80
C ALA A 27 -9.31 23.65 15.31
N ALA A 28 -8.19 23.87 14.62
CA ALA A 28 -8.03 23.34 13.29
C ALA A 28 -8.17 21.81 13.31
N THR A 29 -8.71 21.22 12.25
CA THR A 29 -8.91 19.77 12.16
C THR A 29 -8.52 19.23 10.79
N LEU A 30 -8.11 17.97 10.80
CA LEU A 30 -7.75 17.18 9.63
C LEU A 30 -8.68 15.98 9.57
N ASN A 31 -9.54 15.90 8.55
CA ASN A 31 -10.61 14.90 8.47
C ASN A 31 -10.70 14.27 7.08
N ASN A 32 -11.41 13.13 6.99
CA ASN A 32 -11.70 12.45 5.74
C ASN A 32 -10.42 12.13 4.93
N PRO A 33 -9.47 11.38 5.50
CA PRO A 33 -8.28 10.95 4.76
C PRO A 33 -8.72 10.09 3.57
N VAL A 34 -8.02 10.23 2.46
CA VAL A 34 -8.22 9.47 1.23
C VAL A 34 -6.88 8.94 0.77
N ILE A 35 -6.83 7.66 0.42
CA ILE A 35 -5.74 7.01 -0.32
C ILE A 35 -6.26 6.59 -1.70
N THR A 36 -5.44 6.67 -2.73
CA THR A 36 -5.79 6.20 -4.08
C THR A 36 -4.56 5.65 -4.81
N PRO A 37 -4.65 4.45 -5.42
CA PRO A 37 -5.78 3.50 -5.31
C PRO A 37 -5.96 2.98 -3.86
N ASP A 38 -7.21 2.66 -3.52
CA ASP A 38 -7.62 2.01 -2.26
C ASP A 38 -7.84 0.51 -2.51
N ASP A 39 -6.85 -0.09 -3.15
CA ASP A 39 -6.81 -1.52 -3.46
C ASP A 39 -6.00 -2.23 -2.39
N PRO A 40 -6.38 -3.46 -1.95
CA PRO A 40 -5.67 -4.17 -0.88
C PRO A 40 -4.21 -4.51 -1.22
N ARG A 41 -3.85 -4.44 -2.51
CA ARG A 41 -2.51 -4.71 -3.01
C ARG A 41 -2.24 -3.88 -4.25
N VAL A 42 -1.06 -3.28 -4.33
CA VAL A 42 -0.64 -2.40 -5.42
C VAL A 42 0.79 -2.70 -5.84
N ASP A 43 1.13 -2.55 -7.12
CA ASP A 43 2.51 -2.75 -7.57
C ASP A 43 3.48 -1.76 -6.93
N GLY A 44 4.73 -2.17 -6.75
CA GLY A 44 5.77 -1.25 -6.28
C GLY A 44 5.92 0.03 -7.11
N SER A 45 5.60 -0.05 -8.40
CA SER A 45 5.63 1.10 -9.32
C SER A 45 4.33 1.93 -9.34
N GLN A 46 3.31 1.50 -8.60
CA GLN A 46 2.05 2.22 -8.50
C GLN A 46 2.28 3.59 -7.85
N VAL A 47 1.77 4.63 -8.50
CA VAL A 47 1.74 5.99 -7.97
C VAL A 47 0.62 6.08 -6.93
N MET A 48 0.94 6.55 -5.73
CA MET A 48 -0.01 6.66 -4.63
C MET A 48 -0.40 8.12 -4.38
N ILE A 49 -1.70 8.37 -4.24
CA ILE A 49 -2.27 9.69 -3.96
C ILE A 49 -2.86 9.67 -2.55
N PHE A 50 -2.55 10.73 -1.80
CA PHE A 50 -3.09 10.96 -0.46
C PHE A 50 -3.75 12.32 -0.44
N ALA A 51 -4.96 12.39 0.13
CA ALA A 51 -5.69 13.63 0.31
C ALA A 51 -6.37 13.69 1.68
N ILE A 52 -6.63 14.91 2.17
CA ILE A 52 -7.32 15.14 3.43
C ILE A 52 -8.01 16.50 3.44
N ASP A 53 -9.13 16.61 4.15
CA ASP A 53 -9.81 17.89 4.37
C ASP A 53 -9.17 18.62 5.56
N TYR A 54 -8.78 19.87 5.33
CA TYR A 54 -8.31 20.79 6.35
C TYR A 54 -9.39 21.83 6.65
N LEU A 55 -9.72 21.98 7.92
CA LEU A 55 -10.65 22.99 8.43
C LEU A 55 -9.98 23.80 9.52
N GLU A 56 -9.84 25.10 9.32
CA GLU A 56 -9.15 26.08 10.15
C GLU A 56 -10.01 27.36 10.25
N PRO A 57 -10.43 27.76 11.46
CA PRO A 57 -11.38 28.86 11.66
C PRO A 57 -10.75 30.26 11.64
N ASP A 58 -9.45 30.38 11.88
CA ASP A 58 -8.73 31.66 11.99
C ASP A 58 -8.03 32.08 10.67
N SER A 59 -8.30 31.37 9.57
CA SER A 59 -7.68 31.53 8.25
C SER A 59 -6.14 31.44 8.26
N ILE A 60 -5.58 30.56 9.10
CA ILE A 60 -4.15 30.30 9.21
C ILE A 60 -3.74 29.20 8.23
N PHE A 61 -2.84 29.52 7.30
CA PHE A 61 -2.26 28.51 6.41
C PHE A 61 -1.19 27.68 7.14
N PRO A 62 -1.21 26.35 6.98
CA PRO A 62 -0.18 25.49 7.53
C PRO A 62 1.11 25.58 6.72
N ASP A 63 2.25 25.56 7.41
CA ASP A 63 3.59 25.52 6.81
C ASP A 63 4.60 24.85 7.79
N PRO A 64 5.04 23.60 7.55
CA PRO A 64 4.66 22.74 6.42
C PRO A 64 3.31 22.03 6.60
N PHE A 65 2.74 21.56 5.47
CA PHE A 65 1.66 20.57 5.44
C PHE A 65 2.12 19.34 4.68
N VAL A 66 2.19 18.19 5.36
CA VAL A 66 2.73 16.94 4.81
C VAL A 66 1.84 15.73 5.11
N VAL A 67 1.92 14.72 4.24
CA VAL A 67 1.67 13.32 4.60
C VAL A 67 3.01 12.66 4.90
N TYR A 68 3.07 11.81 5.92
CA TYR A 68 4.29 11.13 6.35
C TYR A 68 4.03 9.66 6.67
N PHE A 69 5.08 8.85 6.53
CA PHE A 69 4.96 7.39 6.50
C PHE A 69 5.79 6.71 7.60
N GLU A 70 5.23 5.66 8.18
CA GLU A 70 5.87 4.92 9.26
C GLU A 70 7.12 4.18 8.74
N GLY A 71 8.20 4.19 9.53
CA GLY A 71 9.38 3.36 9.27
C GLY A 71 10.31 3.83 8.13
N VAL A 72 9.87 4.69 7.21
CA VAL A 72 10.67 5.09 6.03
C VAL A 72 11.20 6.52 6.06
N GLY A 73 10.71 7.38 6.96
CA GLY A 73 11.17 8.77 7.09
C GLY A 73 10.86 9.65 5.87
N ILE A 74 9.92 9.22 5.03
CA ILE A 74 9.42 9.97 3.89
C ILE A 74 8.33 10.93 4.37
N GLU A 75 8.44 12.19 3.97
CA GLU A 75 7.39 13.21 4.09
C GLU A 75 7.13 13.79 2.70
N VAL A 76 5.86 13.85 2.30
CA VAL A 76 5.43 14.41 1.01
C VAL A 76 4.59 15.64 1.25
N ALA A 77 4.95 16.74 0.60
CA ALA A 77 4.24 18.01 0.71
C ALA A 77 2.83 17.92 0.12
N MET A 78 1.89 18.57 0.79
CA MET A 78 0.50 18.69 0.39
C MET A 78 0.27 20.06 -0.28
N GLU A 79 -0.53 20.09 -1.35
CA GLU A 79 -1.05 21.31 -1.96
C GLU A 79 -2.58 21.30 -1.97
N CYS A 80 -3.16 22.49 -2.04
CA CYS A 80 -4.60 22.62 -2.13
C CYS A 80 -5.12 22.06 -3.46
N LEU A 81 -6.02 21.06 -3.37
CA LEU A 81 -6.71 20.48 -4.51
C LEU A 81 -7.99 21.24 -4.87
N SER A 82 -8.75 21.67 -3.87
CA SER A 82 -10.06 22.29 -4.09
C SER A 82 -10.50 23.18 -2.94
N SER A 83 -11.54 24.00 -3.18
CA SER A 83 -12.15 24.96 -2.24
C SER A 83 -11.34 26.26 -2.02
N GLY A 84 -11.46 26.88 -0.85
CA GLY A 84 -10.94 28.22 -0.56
C GLY A 84 -9.42 28.33 -0.61
N CYS A 85 -8.71 27.21 -0.40
CA CYS A 85 -7.25 27.22 -0.39
C CYS A 85 -6.61 27.43 -1.77
N MET A 86 -7.38 27.33 -2.87
CA MET A 86 -6.84 27.46 -4.22
C MET A 86 -6.44 28.90 -4.59
N ASP A 87 -7.12 29.90 -4.01
CA ASP A 87 -6.82 31.32 -4.26
C ASP A 87 -5.98 31.96 -3.14
N GLY A 88 -5.60 31.16 -2.13
CA GLY A 88 -4.79 31.59 -1.00
C GLY A 88 -5.51 32.53 -0.02
N SER A 89 -6.84 32.64 -0.11
CA SER A 89 -7.63 33.50 0.79
C SER A 89 -8.13 32.80 2.05
N ASP A 90 -8.31 31.48 1.98
CA ASP A 90 -8.84 30.65 3.07
C ASP A 90 -8.14 29.28 3.03
N PRO A 91 -7.48 28.79 4.10
CA PRO A 91 -6.83 27.48 4.08
C PRO A 91 -7.80 26.29 4.01
N ASN A 92 -9.11 26.52 4.20
CA ASN A 92 -10.13 25.49 4.19
C ASN A 92 -10.28 24.83 2.82
N GLY A 93 -10.19 23.51 2.81
CA GLY A 93 -10.38 22.72 1.61
C GLY A 93 -9.74 21.35 1.67
N THR A 94 -9.78 20.67 0.53
CA THR A 94 -9.10 19.39 0.36
C THR A 94 -7.68 19.64 -0.09
N TRP A 95 -6.73 19.05 0.62
CA TRP A 95 -5.32 19.08 0.31
C TRP A 95 -4.88 17.72 -0.22
N THR A 96 -3.98 17.68 -1.19
CA THR A 96 -3.50 16.46 -1.83
C THR A 96 -2.00 16.53 -2.10
N VAL A 97 -1.36 15.38 -2.23
CA VAL A 97 0.00 15.32 -2.79
C VAL A 97 0.03 15.79 -4.24
N VAL A 98 1.06 16.54 -4.64
CA VAL A 98 1.18 17.07 -6.01
C VAL A 98 1.65 16.03 -7.00
N ASP A 99 1.21 16.14 -8.25
CA ASP A 99 1.53 15.22 -9.35
C ASP A 99 3.05 14.94 -9.48
N ILE A 100 3.89 15.98 -9.34
CA ILE A 100 5.35 15.82 -9.44
C ILE A 100 6.03 15.23 -8.19
N SER A 101 5.33 15.12 -7.07
CA SER A 101 5.84 14.59 -5.80
C SER A 101 5.07 13.36 -5.32
N GLN A 102 4.17 12.82 -6.14
CA GLN A 102 3.44 11.62 -5.79
C GLN A 102 4.44 10.46 -5.58
N PRO A 103 4.42 9.82 -4.40
CA PRO A 103 5.33 8.73 -4.12
C PRO A 103 4.91 7.45 -4.85
N LEU A 104 5.91 6.61 -5.16
CA LEU A 104 5.66 5.23 -5.59
C LEU A 104 5.43 4.35 -4.37
N ALA A 105 4.55 3.36 -4.47
CA ALA A 105 4.18 2.50 -3.36
C ALA A 105 5.39 1.83 -2.69
N ASN A 106 6.38 1.37 -3.47
CA ASN A 106 7.60 0.75 -2.94
C ASN A 106 8.50 1.68 -2.11
N THR A 107 8.26 2.99 -2.12
CA THR A 107 9.02 3.96 -1.31
C THR A 107 8.36 4.25 0.05
N LEU A 108 7.12 3.79 0.25
CA LEU A 108 6.29 4.12 1.40
C LEU A 108 6.38 3.10 2.54
N ILE A 109 7.09 2.01 2.32
CA ILE A 109 7.26 0.90 3.26
C ILE A 109 8.73 0.47 3.33
N ALA A 110 9.11 -0.19 4.44
CA ALA A 110 10.47 -0.65 4.64
C ALA A 110 10.73 -2.01 3.97
N ASN A 111 9.76 -2.93 4.06
CA ASN A 111 9.87 -4.28 3.51
C ASN A 111 8.72 -4.52 2.53
N ILE A 112 9.05 -4.61 1.25
CA ILE A 112 8.08 -4.90 0.19
C ILE A 112 7.45 -6.27 0.46
N GLY A 113 6.12 -6.33 0.36
CA GLY A 113 5.35 -7.55 0.54
C GLY A 113 4.78 -7.82 1.92
N SER A 114 5.63 -7.77 2.94
CA SER A 114 5.20 -8.04 4.32
C SER A 114 4.50 -6.85 4.96
N ASP A 115 4.89 -5.63 4.58
CA ASP A 115 4.43 -4.40 5.22
C ASP A 115 3.23 -3.79 4.48
N GLU A 116 2.36 -3.14 5.25
CA GLU A 116 1.27 -2.29 4.76
C GLU A 116 1.70 -0.83 4.81
N ILE A 117 1.16 -0.01 3.91
CA ILE A 117 1.41 1.43 3.93
C ILE A 117 0.76 2.01 5.18
N SER A 118 1.58 2.52 6.09
CA SER A 118 1.14 3.16 7.34
C SER A 118 1.51 4.64 7.29
N TYR A 119 0.53 5.53 7.49
CA TYR A 119 0.70 6.96 7.22
C TYR A 119 -0.08 7.86 8.17
N ASN A 120 0.23 9.15 8.19
CA ASN A 120 -0.57 10.16 8.87
C ASN A 120 -0.31 11.54 8.22
N PHE A 121 -1.14 12.53 8.53
CA PHE A 121 -1.00 13.90 8.04
C PHE A 121 -0.61 14.82 9.17
N ARG A 122 0.24 15.81 8.87
CA ARG A 122 0.65 16.88 9.80
C ARG A 122 0.54 18.23 9.11
N ALA A 123 -0.24 19.11 9.71
CA ALA A 123 -0.35 20.52 9.36
C ALA A 123 0.27 21.34 10.51
N SER A 124 1.38 22.01 10.25
CA SER A 124 2.08 22.84 11.24
C SER A 124 1.58 24.27 11.18
N ILE A 125 1.11 24.81 12.31
CA ILE A 125 0.71 26.21 12.46
C ILE A 125 1.51 26.86 13.60
N PRO A 126 1.49 28.21 13.76
CA PRO A 126 2.30 28.87 14.78
C PRO A 126 1.99 28.39 16.20
N GLY A 127 2.91 27.60 16.76
CA GLY A 127 2.86 27.14 18.15
C GLY A 127 2.30 25.74 18.35
N GLU A 128 1.81 25.06 17.30
CA GLU A 128 1.30 23.68 17.41
C GLU A 128 1.33 22.92 16.07
N ASP A 129 1.36 21.58 16.17
CA ASP A 129 1.13 20.67 15.06
C ASP A 129 -0.26 20.05 15.19
N ILE A 130 -1.03 20.11 14.10
CA ILE A 130 -2.30 19.42 13.98
C ILE A 130 -2.05 18.14 13.18
N CYS A 131 -2.49 17.01 13.71
CA CYS A 131 -2.41 15.72 13.04
C CYS A 131 -3.81 15.13 12.85
N HIS A 132 -3.99 14.29 11.84
CA HIS A 132 -5.28 13.62 11.59
C HIS A 132 -5.66 12.71 12.76
N LEU A 133 -4.72 11.83 13.13
CA LEU A 133 -4.74 11.14 14.42
C LEU A 133 -3.83 11.87 15.41
N ALA A 134 -3.49 11.24 16.54
CA ALA A 134 -2.35 11.73 17.33
C ALA A 134 -1.07 11.71 16.46
N CYS A 135 -0.18 12.70 16.61
CA CYS A 135 1.05 12.76 15.80
C CYS A 135 2.01 11.57 16.04
N SER A 136 1.78 10.78 17.10
CA SER A 136 2.47 9.53 17.41
C SER A 136 1.68 8.27 17.02
N ALA A 137 0.56 8.43 16.32
CA ALA A 137 -0.31 7.35 15.84
C ALA A 137 -0.32 7.35 14.31
N TRP A 138 -0.82 6.24 13.76
CA TRP A 138 -0.78 5.97 12.33
C TRP A 138 -2.13 5.46 11.84
N VAL A 139 -2.43 5.82 10.60
CA VAL A 139 -3.50 5.22 9.81
C VAL A 139 -2.92 3.98 9.15
N ASP A 140 -3.49 2.83 9.48
CA ASP A 140 -3.26 1.60 8.74
C ASP A 140 -4.12 1.67 7.46
N SER A 141 -3.48 1.59 6.30
CA SER A 141 -4.20 1.65 5.03
C SER A 141 -4.78 0.30 4.59
N ASP A 142 -4.35 -0.81 5.20
CA ASP A 142 -4.57 -2.17 4.68
C ASP A 142 -4.05 -2.38 3.23
N VAL A 143 -3.25 -1.45 2.68
CA VAL A 143 -2.67 -1.53 1.33
C VAL A 143 -1.26 -2.11 1.39
N ARG A 144 -1.08 -3.29 0.79
CA ARG A 144 0.23 -3.96 0.64
C ARG A 144 0.88 -3.63 -0.69
N VAL A 145 2.21 -3.63 -0.72
CA VAL A 145 2.96 -3.47 -1.96
C VAL A 145 3.33 -4.83 -2.52
N ASN A 146 2.85 -5.12 -3.72
CA ASN A 146 3.09 -6.33 -4.47
C ASN A 146 4.55 -6.50 -4.90
N THR A 147 5.00 -7.75 -4.97
CA THR A 147 6.19 -8.14 -5.74
C THR A 147 5.82 -8.94 -6.98
N ILE A 148 6.56 -8.71 -8.06
CA ILE A 148 6.38 -9.50 -9.29
C ILE A 148 7.00 -10.88 -9.03
N PRO A 149 6.24 -11.98 -9.17
CA PRO A 149 6.78 -13.30 -9.00
C PRO A 149 7.81 -13.64 -10.09
N VAL A 150 8.69 -14.59 -9.81
CA VAL A 150 9.77 -15.00 -10.70
C VAL A 150 9.76 -16.51 -10.87
N LEU A 151 9.86 -16.96 -12.13
CA LEU A 151 10.24 -18.32 -12.46
C LEU A 151 11.74 -18.36 -12.73
N THR A 152 12.46 -19.22 -12.00
CA THR A 152 13.88 -19.45 -12.25
C THR A 152 14.05 -20.34 -13.49
N ASP A 153 15.04 -20.08 -14.35
CA ASP A 153 15.43 -21.00 -15.43
C ASP A 153 16.15 -22.27 -14.90
N ASP A 154 15.46 -23.04 -14.06
CA ASP A 154 15.91 -24.28 -13.46
C ASP A 154 14.92 -25.45 -13.62
N ALA A 155 14.07 -25.37 -14.65
CA ALA A 155 13.13 -26.43 -14.98
C ALA A 155 13.85 -27.78 -15.16
N VAL A 156 13.43 -28.81 -14.42
CA VAL A 156 13.96 -30.17 -14.56
C VAL A 156 12.82 -31.14 -14.83
N VAL A 157 13.00 -31.98 -15.86
CA VAL A 157 12.14 -33.13 -16.11
C VAL A 157 12.92 -34.40 -15.81
N THR A 158 12.35 -35.29 -15.01
CA THR A 158 12.90 -36.62 -14.71
C THR A 158 11.89 -37.72 -15.07
N GLY A 159 12.35 -38.96 -15.25
CA GLY A 159 11.53 -40.10 -15.64
C GLY A 159 12.05 -40.82 -16.89
N ASP A 160 11.24 -41.71 -17.44
CA ASP A 160 11.60 -42.50 -18.62
C ASP A 160 11.23 -41.77 -19.93
N ASP A 161 12.09 -41.86 -20.94
CA ASP A 161 11.88 -41.27 -22.28
C ASP A 161 10.95 -42.10 -23.18
N MET A 162 10.25 -43.09 -22.61
CA MET A 162 9.31 -43.92 -23.36
C MET A 162 7.94 -43.25 -23.48
N PRO A 163 7.21 -43.44 -24.60
CA PRO A 163 5.81 -43.01 -24.69
C PRO A 163 4.97 -43.63 -23.57
N GLU A 164 3.96 -42.88 -23.10
CA GLU A 164 3.05 -43.31 -22.03
C GLU A 164 3.75 -43.58 -20.67
N SER A 165 4.97 -43.07 -20.48
CA SER A 165 5.68 -43.14 -19.20
C SER A 165 5.43 -41.90 -18.36
N GLU A 166 5.32 -42.10 -17.05
CA GLU A 166 5.21 -41.03 -16.07
C GLU A 166 6.54 -40.27 -15.98
N ARG A 167 6.46 -38.94 -16.01
CA ARG A 167 7.57 -38.01 -15.84
C ARG A 167 7.23 -36.99 -14.78
N THR A 168 8.24 -36.52 -14.07
CA THR A 168 8.10 -35.48 -13.04
C THR A 168 8.75 -34.21 -13.55
N LEU A 169 7.99 -33.12 -13.59
CA LEU A 169 8.48 -31.76 -13.88
C LEU A 169 8.59 -30.97 -12.58
N THR A 170 9.76 -30.36 -12.35
CA THR A 170 9.99 -29.42 -11.25
C THR A 170 10.44 -28.06 -11.76
N ILE A 171 10.07 -26.99 -11.05
CA ILE A 171 10.47 -25.61 -11.33
C ILE A 171 10.52 -24.80 -10.02
N THR A 172 11.41 -23.83 -9.92
CA THR A 172 11.43 -22.91 -8.78
C THR A 172 10.61 -21.65 -9.05
N TYR A 173 9.64 -21.39 -8.17
CA TYR A 173 8.83 -20.17 -8.13
C TYR A 173 9.25 -19.32 -6.92
N THR A 174 9.48 -18.03 -7.13
CA THR A 174 9.82 -17.09 -6.06
C THR A 174 8.88 -15.90 -6.07
N ASP A 175 8.32 -15.55 -4.91
CA ASP A 175 7.55 -14.31 -4.72
C ASP A 175 7.92 -13.68 -3.38
N LEU A 176 8.55 -12.50 -3.42
CA LEU A 176 9.19 -11.89 -2.26
C LEU A 176 8.21 -11.52 -1.15
N ASP A 177 6.93 -11.38 -1.47
CA ASP A 177 5.85 -11.15 -0.50
C ASP A 177 5.16 -12.43 -0.01
N ASP A 178 5.77 -13.59 -0.30
CA ASP A 178 5.32 -14.93 0.08
C ASP A 178 3.92 -15.27 -0.43
N HIS A 179 3.54 -14.72 -1.59
CA HIS A 179 2.30 -15.11 -2.24
C HIS A 179 2.41 -16.46 -2.93
N ALA A 180 1.37 -17.27 -2.78
CA ALA A 180 1.32 -18.59 -3.39
C ALA A 180 1.16 -18.49 -4.91
N GLY A 181 2.12 -19.06 -5.63
CA GLY A 181 2.08 -19.16 -7.08
C GLY A 181 1.00 -20.13 -7.57
N THR A 182 0.29 -19.72 -8.61
CA THR A 182 -0.46 -20.60 -9.52
C THR A 182 0.46 -20.97 -10.67
N VAL A 183 1.06 -22.16 -10.61
CA VAL A 183 2.03 -22.64 -11.60
C VAL A 183 1.39 -23.73 -12.48
N SER A 184 1.57 -23.63 -13.79
CA SER A 184 1.10 -24.63 -14.74
C SER A 184 2.12 -24.85 -15.86
N ALA A 185 2.05 -26.02 -16.48
CA ALA A 185 2.88 -26.36 -17.63
C ALA A 185 2.03 -26.86 -18.80
N THR A 186 2.59 -26.73 -20.00
CA THR A 186 2.10 -27.35 -21.24
C THR A 186 3.27 -28.01 -21.93
N VAL A 187 3.12 -29.27 -22.33
CA VAL A 187 4.17 -30.05 -22.99
C VAL A 187 3.78 -30.31 -24.43
N CYS A 188 4.68 -30.00 -25.36
CA CYS A 188 4.47 -30.17 -26.79
C CYS A 188 5.61 -30.96 -27.44
N ASP A 189 5.32 -31.65 -28.54
CA ASP A 189 6.34 -32.28 -29.39
C ASP A 189 6.83 -31.37 -30.51
N VAL A 190 7.77 -31.86 -31.32
CA VAL A 190 8.36 -31.14 -32.46
C VAL A 190 7.36 -30.82 -33.59
N SER A 191 6.15 -31.38 -33.55
CA SER A 191 5.07 -31.10 -34.51
C SER A 191 4.06 -30.09 -33.98
N ASP A 192 4.36 -29.46 -32.82
CA ASP A 192 3.48 -28.56 -32.08
C ASP A 192 2.16 -29.23 -31.63
N ALA A 193 2.15 -30.57 -31.51
CA ALA A 193 1.09 -31.27 -30.82
C ALA A 193 1.33 -31.16 -29.31
N CYS A 194 0.40 -30.52 -28.60
CA CYS A 194 0.52 -30.23 -27.17
C CYS A 194 -0.48 -31.05 -26.35
N GLU A 195 -0.02 -31.48 -25.17
CA GLU A 195 -0.89 -31.98 -24.12
C GLU A 195 -1.76 -30.85 -23.54
N ALA A 196 -2.81 -31.23 -22.82
CA ALA A 196 -3.55 -30.27 -22.01
C ALA A 196 -2.64 -29.68 -20.93
N SER A 197 -2.86 -28.41 -20.59
CA SER A 197 -2.12 -27.79 -19.49
C SER A 197 -2.46 -28.47 -18.17
N PHE A 198 -1.44 -28.69 -17.34
CA PHE A 198 -1.57 -29.29 -16.02
C PHE A 198 -0.97 -28.40 -14.93
N PRO A 199 -1.55 -28.37 -13.72
CA PRO A 199 -1.04 -27.58 -12.61
C PRO A 199 0.15 -28.26 -11.94
N LEU A 200 1.09 -27.45 -11.46
CA LEU A 200 2.14 -27.90 -10.55
C LEU A 200 1.75 -27.54 -9.12
N THR A 201 2.16 -28.38 -8.17
CA THR A 201 1.87 -28.20 -6.75
C THR A 201 3.14 -27.85 -6.00
N LYS A 202 3.07 -26.86 -5.10
CA LYS A 202 4.19 -26.52 -4.22
C LYS A 202 4.61 -27.71 -3.36
N GLN A 203 5.90 -28.00 -3.34
CA GLN A 203 6.45 -29.06 -2.50
C GLN A 203 6.33 -28.71 -1.00
N PRO A 204 6.10 -29.70 -0.12
CA PRO A 204 5.98 -29.47 1.31
C PRO A 204 7.21 -28.80 1.92
N GLY A 205 6.98 -27.72 2.68
CA GLY A 205 8.04 -26.98 3.37
C GLY A 205 8.73 -25.91 2.53
N GLY A 206 8.34 -25.72 1.27
CA GLY A 206 8.74 -24.56 0.46
C GLY A 206 8.07 -23.27 0.93
N VAL A 207 8.83 -22.18 0.95
CA VAL A 207 8.40 -20.80 1.23
C VAL A 207 8.56 -20.03 -0.06
N ASP A 208 7.51 -19.34 -0.52
CA ASP A 208 7.52 -18.70 -1.85
C ASP A 208 8.51 -17.53 -1.88
N SER A 209 8.70 -16.84 -0.76
CA SER A 209 9.70 -15.77 -0.63
C SER A 209 11.17 -16.25 -0.67
N ASP A 210 11.43 -17.54 -0.42
CA ASP A 210 12.78 -18.13 -0.46
C ASP A 210 13.05 -18.93 -1.75
N GLY A 211 12.06 -19.02 -2.66
CA GLY A 211 12.11 -19.88 -3.84
C GLY A 211 11.58 -21.28 -3.54
N ALA A 212 10.27 -21.45 -3.70
CA ALA A 212 9.60 -22.72 -3.51
C ALA A 212 9.65 -23.58 -4.78
N VAL A 213 9.92 -24.87 -4.61
CA VAL A 213 9.85 -25.84 -5.71
C VAL A 213 8.41 -26.26 -5.94
N TYR A 214 7.96 -26.15 -7.19
CA TYR A 214 6.67 -26.63 -7.67
C TYR A 214 6.89 -27.88 -8.52
N GLU A 215 6.03 -28.88 -8.34
CA GLU A 215 6.17 -30.20 -8.95
C GLU A 215 4.85 -30.73 -9.52
N ALA A 216 4.93 -31.43 -10.65
CA ALA A 216 3.85 -32.29 -11.12
C ALA A 216 4.38 -33.53 -11.82
N ASP A 217 3.68 -34.65 -11.60
CA ASP A 217 3.79 -35.82 -12.43
C ASP A 217 2.83 -35.70 -13.62
N PHE A 218 3.31 -36.05 -14.81
CA PHE A 218 2.53 -36.08 -16.02
C PHE A 218 2.90 -37.29 -16.88
N GLU A 219 1.89 -37.86 -17.55
CA GLU A 219 2.07 -38.86 -18.59
C GLU A 219 1.87 -38.18 -19.95
N THR A 220 2.62 -38.62 -20.96
CA THR A 220 2.41 -38.13 -22.32
C THR A 220 2.52 -39.24 -23.34
N GLY A 221 1.59 -39.23 -24.30
CA GLY A 221 1.63 -40.10 -25.47
C GLY A 221 2.52 -39.55 -26.58
N LEU A 222 3.00 -38.31 -26.43
CA LEU A 222 3.90 -37.67 -27.37
C LEU A 222 5.27 -38.36 -27.35
N GLY A 223 5.84 -38.52 -28.54
CA GLY A 223 7.14 -39.16 -28.74
C GLY A 223 8.20 -38.17 -29.23
N GLY A 224 9.46 -38.50 -29.01
CA GLY A 224 10.59 -37.69 -29.47
C GLY A 224 10.96 -36.59 -28.50
N ALA A 225 11.55 -35.50 -29.02
CA ALA A 225 11.93 -34.36 -28.21
C ALA A 225 10.68 -33.58 -27.79
N LEU A 226 10.57 -33.28 -26.50
CA LEU A 226 9.47 -32.53 -25.91
C LEU A 226 9.95 -31.16 -25.44
N THR A 227 9.08 -30.18 -25.54
CA THR A 227 9.27 -28.83 -25.00
C THR A 227 8.20 -28.55 -23.97
N ALA A 228 8.59 -28.22 -22.74
CA ALA A 228 7.68 -27.77 -21.70
C ALA A 228 7.68 -26.24 -21.66
N THR A 229 6.50 -25.64 -21.72
CA THR A 229 6.28 -24.21 -21.45
C THR A 229 5.64 -24.10 -20.09
N ILE A 230 6.27 -23.37 -19.18
CA ILE A 230 5.80 -23.18 -17.81
C ILE A 230 5.33 -21.74 -17.67
N THR A 231 4.19 -21.56 -17.00
CA THR A 231 3.64 -20.25 -16.66
C THR A 231 3.31 -20.20 -15.19
N ALA A 232 3.56 -19.06 -14.56
CA ALA A 232 3.17 -18.82 -13.19
C ALA A 232 2.56 -17.43 -13.02
N SER A 233 1.73 -17.28 -12.00
CA SER A 233 1.22 -16.00 -11.53
C SER A 233 0.89 -16.09 -10.05
N ASP A 234 0.95 -14.98 -9.34
CA ASP A 234 0.41 -14.83 -7.99
C ASP A 234 -1.08 -14.42 -7.99
N GLY A 235 -1.71 -14.34 -9.18
CA GLY A 235 -3.09 -13.90 -9.37
C GLY A 235 -3.25 -12.40 -9.63
N TYR A 236 -2.18 -11.60 -9.44
CA TYR A 236 -2.11 -10.19 -9.78
C TYR A 236 -1.20 -9.98 -10.99
N ASP A 237 0.01 -10.54 -10.94
CA ASP A 237 1.05 -10.43 -11.93
C ASP A 237 1.45 -11.78 -12.52
N PRO A 238 1.74 -11.83 -13.84
CA PRO A 238 2.44 -12.97 -14.41
C PRO A 238 3.88 -12.99 -13.90
N ALA A 239 4.40 -14.18 -13.67
CA ALA A 239 5.79 -14.35 -13.27
C ALA A 239 6.73 -13.87 -14.40
N ALA A 240 7.75 -13.12 -14.01
CA ALA A 240 8.86 -12.81 -14.88
C ALA A 240 9.73 -14.06 -15.11
N ASP A 241 10.28 -14.17 -16.31
CA ASP A 241 11.26 -15.18 -16.68
C ASP A 241 12.67 -14.67 -16.32
N ASN A 242 13.50 -15.50 -15.69
CA ASN A 242 14.81 -15.12 -15.17
C ASN A 242 15.93 -16.11 -15.51
#